data_AF-A0A925WL58-F1
#
_entry.id   AF-A0A925WL58-F1
#
_cell.length_a   1.000
_cell.length_b   1.000
_cell.length_c   1.000
_cell.angle_alpha   90.00
_cell.angle_beta   90.00
_cell.angle_gamma   90.00
#
_symmetry.space_group_name_H-M   'P 1'
#
loop_
_entity.id
_entity.type
_entity.pdbx_description
1 polymer ?
#
loop_
_entity_poly.entity_id
_entity_poly.type
_entity_poly.pdbx_seq_one_letter_code
_entity_poly.pdbx_strand_id
1 'polypeptide(L)'
;MVFVPPVAPKPAPVYSQIEFVERVNQLPASIRLRYQVLTRLALLVAFLAAALATLLLIALLNSLSGNPPAHLGDWLWLIFPALGALLICVGFTPDAIPQSVLPNTTLTQVARHAARVGLVNGLMIGIGFGGVWMTINRLYLFVALTTQIVLDINPVIVEIIVYSVLFGVLLAPLYAAFRAFSSVIGMWILHRLQASRG
;
A
#
# COMPACT_ATOMS: atom_id res chain seq x y z
N MET A 1 39.29 17.26 -30.97
CA MET A 1 38.70 16.80 -29.70
C MET A 1 37.53 15.88 -30.03
N VAL A 2 37.65 14.58 -29.75
CA VAL A 2 36.56 13.63 -29.99
C VAL A 2 35.59 13.76 -28.81
N PHE A 3 34.37 14.20 -29.09
CA PHE A 3 33.30 14.26 -28.10
C PHE A 3 32.87 12.83 -27.80
N VAL A 4 33.37 12.25 -26.70
CA VAL A 4 32.86 10.98 -26.19
C VAL A 4 31.54 11.31 -25.49
N PRO A 5 30.38 10.89 -26.01
CA PRO A 5 29.11 11.15 -25.35
C PRO A 5 29.13 10.47 -23.97
N PRO A 6 28.53 11.09 -22.94
CA PRO A 6 28.44 10.49 -21.62
C PRO A 6 27.75 9.13 -21.74
N VAL A 7 28.43 8.08 -21.28
CA VAL A 7 27.87 6.72 -21.22
C VAL A 7 26.62 6.79 -20.35
N ALA A 8 25.45 6.54 -20.95
CA ALA A 8 24.19 6.52 -20.23
C ALA A 8 24.30 5.52 -19.06
N PRO A 9 23.85 5.88 -17.85
CA PRO A 9 23.90 4.97 -16.71
C PRO A 9 23.16 3.68 -17.09
N LYS A 10 23.84 2.54 -16.92
CA LYS A 10 23.23 1.23 -17.21
C LYS A 10 21.92 1.13 -16.41
N PRO A 11 20.80 0.78 -17.05
CA PRO A 11 19.54 0.62 -16.34
C PRO A 11 19.71 -0.44 -15.26
N ALA A 12 19.12 -0.18 -14.09
CA ALA A 12 19.18 -1.12 -12.98
C ALA A 12 18.58 -2.48 -13.44
N PRO A 13 19.31 -3.59 -13.23
CA PRO A 13 18.89 -4.91 -13.68
C PRO A 13 17.64 -5.36 -12.94
N VAL A 14 16.74 -6.02 -13.68
CA VAL A 14 15.56 -6.70 -13.13
C VAL A 14 15.94 -8.13 -12.82
N TYR A 15 15.63 -8.57 -11.60
CA TYR A 15 15.91 -9.92 -11.13
C TYR A 15 14.61 -10.66 -10.87
N SER A 16 14.58 -11.96 -11.17
CA SER A 16 13.53 -12.85 -10.65
C SER A 16 13.64 -12.98 -9.13
N GLN A 17 12.58 -13.42 -8.45
CA GLN A 17 12.60 -13.58 -7.00
C GLN A 17 13.75 -14.49 -6.53
N ILE A 18 14.04 -15.57 -7.26
CA ILE A 18 15.13 -16.52 -6.94
C ILE A 18 16.49 -15.85 -7.11
N GLU A 19 16.73 -15.24 -8.28
CA GLU A 19 17.98 -14.53 -8.56
C GLU A 19 18.22 -13.39 -7.59
N PHE A 20 17.16 -12.67 -7.21
CA PHE A 20 17.23 -11.57 -6.26
C PHE A 20 17.70 -12.05 -4.89
N VAL A 21 17.08 -13.12 -4.37
CA VAL A 21 17.47 -13.73 -3.10
C VAL A 21 18.90 -14.26 -3.16
N GLU A 22 19.27 -14.92 -4.25
CA GLU A 22 20.62 -15.44 -4.45
C GLU A 22 21.66 -14.31 -4.45
N ARG A 23 21.41 -13.23 -5.19
CA ARG A 23 22.28 -12.04 -5.25
C ARG A 23 22.41 -11.35 -3.91
N VAL A 24 21.35 -11.29 -3.11
CA VAL A 24 21.40 -10.76 -1.74
C VAL A 24 22.22 -11.68 -0.83
N ASN A 25 22.13 -13.00 -1.01
CA ASN A 25 22.89 -13.98 -0.24
C ASN A 25 24.38 -14.01 -0.58
N GLN A 26 24.74 -13.68 -1.83
CA GLN A 26 26.13 -13.53 -2.28
C GLN A 26 26.81 -12.25 -1.73
N LEU A 27 26.08 -11.35 -1.06
CA LEU A 27 26.67 -10.18 -0.42
C LEU A 27 27.34 -10.55 0.91
N PRO A 28 28.50 -9.95 1.25
CA PRO A 28 29.07 -10.05 2.59
C PRO A 28 28.10 -9.58 3.65
N ALA A 29 28.23 -10.16 4.85
CA ALA A 29 27.33 -9.90 5.96
C ALA A 29 27.11 -8.41 6.26
N SER A 30 28.16 -7.60 6.20
CA SER A 30 28.10 -6.14 6.44
C SER A 30 27.24 -5.39 5.40
N ILE A 31 27.33 -5.76 4.12
CA ILE A 31 26.56 -5.14 3.03
C ILE A 31 25.13 -5.67 3.04
N ARG A 32 24.94 -6.96 3.32
CA ARG A 32 23.61 -7.55 3.49
C ARG A 32 22.84 -6.88 4.63
N LEU A 33 23.51 -6.57 5.75
CA LEU A 33 22.90 -5.84 6.86
C LEU A 33 22.51 -4.41 6.44
N ARG A 34 23.38 -3.68 5.74
CA ARG A 34 23.06 -2.35 5.17
C ARG A 34 21.87 -2.41 4.21
N TYR A 35 21.85 -3.41 3.31
CA TYR A 35 20.74 -3.66 2.39
C TYR A 35 19.42 -3.86 3.15
N GLN A 36 19.41 -4.72 4.17
CA GLN A 36 18.22 -4.99 4.98
C GLN A 36 17.72 -3.74 5.71
N VAL A 37 18.63 -2.98 6.33
CA VAL A 37 18.28 -1.74 7.05
C VAL A 37 17.68 -0.71 6.10
N LEU A 38 18.35 -0.44 4.96
CA LEU A 38 17.87 0.55 3.99
C LEU A 38 16.53 0.15 3.38
N THR A 39 16.37 -1.13 3.03
CA THR A 39 15.13 -1.63 2.43
C THR A 39 13.98 -1.56 3.44
N ARG A 40 14.20 -1.99 4.68
CA ARG A 40 13.17 -1.92 5.75
C ARG A 40 12.80 -0.48 6.09
N LEU A 41 13.77 0.43 6.16
CA LEU A 41 13.52 1.84 6.45
C LEU A 41 12.72 2.48 5.31
N ALA A 42 13.07 2.21 4.06
CA ALA A 42 12.30 2.70 2.90
C ALA A 42 10.87 2.16 2.88
N LEU A 43 10.68 0.86 3.18
CA LEU A 43 9.35 0.26 3.28
C LEU A 43 8.54 0.83 4.44
N LEU A 44 9.17 1.09 5.59
CA LEU A 44 8.52 1.71 6.74
C LEU A 44 8.05 3.13 6.40
N VAL A 45 8.90 3.93 5.76
CA VAL A 45 8.54 5.30 5.34
C VAL A 45 7.38 5.27 4.33
N ALA A 46 7.43 4.37 3.34
CA ALA A 46 6.36 4.21 2.37
C ALA A 46 5.05 3.75 3.03
N PHE A 47 5.12 2.86 4.01
CA PHE A 47 3.97 2.42 4.79
C PHE A 47 3.37 3.56 5.61
N LEU A 48 4.20 4.34 6.31
CA LEU A 48 3.73 5.51 7.07
C LEU A 48 3.10 6.58 6.18
N ALA A 49 3.66 6.80 4.99
CA ALA A 49 3.06 7.71 4.01
C ALA A 49 1.70 7.20 3.51
N ALA A 50 1.58 5.91 3.20
CA ALA A 50 0.30 5.29 2.82
C ALA A 50 -0.72 5.35 3.97
N ALA A 51 -0.28 5.11 5.21
CA ALA A 51 -1.11 5.24 6.41
C ALA A 51 -1.63 6.66 6.59
N LEU A 52 -0.75 7.65 6.53
CA LEU A 52 -1.14 9.05 6.64
C LEU A 52 -2.13 9.44 5.53
N ALA A 53 -1.90 9.00 4.29
CA ALA A 53 -2.80 9.28 3.18
C ALA A 53 -4.18 8.64 3.39
N THR A 54 -4.24 7.38 3.85
CA THR A 54 -5.50 6.72 4.18
C THR A 54 -6.24 7.42 5.32
N LEU A 55 -5.53 7.89 6.35
CA LEU A 55 -6.13 8.66 7.45
C LEU A 55 -6.72 9.99 6.99
N LEU A 56 -5.97 10.75 6.20
CA LEU A 56 -6.43 12.03 5.63
C LEU A 56 -7.67 11.82 4.76
N LEU A 57 -7.69 10.72 4.01
CA LEU A 57 -8.80 10.36 3.16
C LEU A 57 -10.05 10.02 3.97
N ILE A 58 -9.92 9.21 5.01
CA ILE A 58 -11.01 8.89 5.93
C ILE A 58 -11.54 10.14 6.64
N ALA A 59 -10.64 11.02 7.09
CA ALA A 59 -11.03 12.30 7.69
C ALA A 59 -11.78 13.19 6.71
N LEU A 60 -11.37 13.20 5.43
CA LEU A 60 -12.09 13.92 4.37
C LEU A 60 -13.48 13.33 4.15
N LEU A 61 -13.62 12.01 4.09
CA LEU A 61 -14.93 11.35 3.92
C LEU A 61 -15.89 11.67 5.05
N ASN A 62 -15.41 11.67 6.29
CA ASN A 62 -16.22 12.05 7.45
C ASN A 62 -16.59 13.52 7.47
N SER A 63 -15.70 14.39 6.98
CA SER A 63 -16.00 15.81 6.85
C SER A 63 -17.10 16.05 5.80
N LEU A 64 -17.06 15.30 4.68
CA LEU A 64 -18.09 15.35 3.63
C LEU A 64 -19.43 14.74 4.08
N SER A 65 -19.41 13.77 5.00
CA SER A 65 -20.61 13.16 5.57
C SER A 65 -21.27 13.98 6.69
N GLY A 66 -20.73 15.16 7.01
CA GLY A 66 -21.24 16.05 8.06
C GLY A 66 -20.90 15.61 9.48
N ASN A 67 -20.05 14.59 9.65
CA ASN A 67 -19.63 14.07 10.95
C ASN A 67 -18.10 14.19 11.11
N PRO A 68 -17.54 15.42 11.15
CA PRO A 68 -16.11 15.59 11.35
C PRO A 68 -15.73 15.05 12.74
N PRO A 69 -14.58 14.36 12.87
CA PRO A 69 -14.10 13.87 14.17
C PRO A 69 -13.81 15.06 15.10
N ALA A 70 -14.58 15.16 16.19
CA ALA A 70 -14.54 16.28 17.14
C ALA A 70 -13.73 15.96 18.40
N HIS A 71 -13.70 14.68 18.78
CA HIS A 71 -12.99 14.20 19.96
C HIS A 71 -11.87 13.23 19.60
N LEU A 72 -10.89 13.09 20.51
CA LEU A 72 -9.77 12.16 20.35
C LEU A 72 -10.26 10.71 20.17
N GLY A 73 -11.38 10.34 20.80
CA GLY A 73 -12.03 9.05 20.61
C GLY A 73 -12.42 8.79 19.15
N ASP A 74 -13.00 9.79 18.47
CA ASP A 74 -13.41 9.68 17.06
C ASP A 74 -12.20 9.44 16.15
N TRP A 75 -11.07 10.12 16.44
CA TRP A 75 -9.83 9.91 15.72
C TRP A 75 -9.26 8.51 15.94
N LEU A 76 -9.28 7.97 17.17
CA LEU A 76 -8.85 6.60 17.44
C LEU A 76 -9.72 5.59 16.69
N TRP A 77 -11.03 5.81 16.68
CA TRP A 77 -11.96 5.01 15.90
C TRP A 77 -11.67 5.07 14.41
N LEU A 78 -11.07 6.14 13.87
CA LEU A 78 -10.68 6.18 12.45
C LEU A 78 -9.29 5.61 12.18
N ILE A 79 -8.38 5.75 13.13
CA ILE A 79 -6.97 5.38 12.98
C ILE A 79 -6.76 3.86 13.02
N PHE A 80 -7.29 3.18 14.04
CA PHE A 80 -7.09 1.75 14.19
C PHE A 80 -7.59 0.92 13.00
N PRO A 81 -8.77 1.21 12.43
CA PRO A 81 -9.27 0.51 11.26
C PRO A 81 -8.45 0.79 10.01
N ALA A 82 -8.07 2.06 9.78
CA ALA A 82 -7.24 2.44 8.65
C ALA A 82 -5.90 1.70 8.65
N LEU A 83 -5.25 1.64 9.82
CA LEU A 83 -4.04 0.88 10.04
C LEU A 83 -4.28 -0.62 9.88
N GLY A 84 -5.38 -1.14 10.43
CA GLY A 84 -5.78 -2.54 10.29
C GLY A 84 -5.95 -2.94 8.81
N ALA A 85 -6.66 -2.15 8.02
CA ALA A 85 -6.87 -2.37 6.60
C ALA A 85 -5.53 -2.39 5.84
N LEU A 86 -4.62 -1.48 6.16
CA LEU A 86 -3.28 -1.44 5.55
C LEU A 86 -2.42 -2.63 5.97
N LEU A 87 -2.46 -3.04 7.24
CA LEU A 87 -1.75 -4.22 7.72
C LEU A 87 -2.28 -5.50 7.06
N ILE A 88 -3.60 -5.62 6.89
CA ILE A 88 -4.23 -6.72 6.16
C ILE A 88 -3.77 -6.70 4.69
N CYS A 89 -3.78 -5.53 4.03
CA CYS A 89 -3.27 -5.40 2.67
C CYS A 89 -1.83 -5.89 2.55
N VAL A 90 -0.95 -5.42 3.43
CA VAL A 90 0.46 -5.84 3.46
C VAL A 90 0.61 -7.33 3.72
N GLY A 91 -0.13 -7.89 4.69
CA GLY A 91 -0.01 -9.28 5.13
C GLY A 91 -0.61 -10.31 4.18
N PHE A 92 -1.71 -10.00 3.48
CA PHE A 92 -2.40 -10.94 2.59
C PHE A 92 -1.87 -10.97 1.16
N THR A 93 -0.92 -10.10 0.82
CA THR A 93 -0.49 -9.98 -0.56
C THR A 93 0.88 -10.62 -0.76
N PRO A 94 1.03 -11.60 -1.67
CA PRO A 94 2.32 -12.26 -1.95
C PRO A 94 3.38 -11.25 -2.39
N ASP A 95 4.67 -11.62 -2.33
CA ASP A 95 5.79 -10.72 -2.62
C ASP A 95 5.61 -9.90 -3.91
N ALA A 96 6.02 -8.63 -3.86
CA ALA A 96 5.86 -7.69 -4.98
C ALA A 96 6.82 -7.99 -6.15
N ILE A 97 7.75 -8.92 -5.96
CA ILE A 97 8.76 -9.30 -6.94
C ILE A 97 8.20 -10.47 -7.77
N PRO A 98 8.21 -10.37 -9.11
CA PRO A 98 7.71 -11.44 -9.97
C PRO A 98 8.57 -12.71 -9.81
N GLN A 99 7.89 -13.86 -9.77
CA GLN A 99 8.53 -15.18 -9.65
C GLN A 99 9.37 -15.52 -10.87
N SER A 100 8.95 -15.09 -12.06
CA SER A 100 9.68 -15.26 -13.32
C SER A 100 9.82 -13.93 -14.04
N VAL A 101 10.99 -13.71 -14.64
CA VAL A 101 11.32 -12.49 -15.38
C VAL A 101 11.75 -12.91 -16.78
N LEU A 102 11.10 -12.34 -17.79
CA LEU A 102 11.47 -12.57 -19.19
C LEU A 102 12.73 -11.75 -19.53
N PRO A 103 13.59 -12.25 -20.45
CA PRO A 103 14.66 -11.43 -21.00
C PRO A 103 14.03 -10.18 -21.63
N ASN A 104 14.52 -8.99 -21.26
CA ASN A 104 14.00 -7.64 -21.61
C ASN A 104 12.94 -7.04 -20.66
N THR A 105 12.63 -7.67 -19.53
CA THR A 105 11.75 -7.04 -18.54
C THR A 105 12.40 -5.79 -17.96
N THR A 106 11.67 -4.69 -17.93
CA THR A 106 12.14 -3.40 -17.36
C THR A 106 11.57 -3.16 -15.96
N LEU A 107 12.25 -2.35 -15.15
CA LEU A 107 11.74 -1.96 -13.81
C LEU A 107 10.37 -1.30 -13.89
N THR A 108 10.08 -0.55 -14.95
CA THR A 108 8.77 0.08 -15.16
C THR A 108 7.68 -0.95 -15.43
N GLN A 109 7.99 -2.05 -16.12
CA GLN A 109 7.05 -3.17 -16.31
C GLN A 109 6.80 -3.91 -15.00
N VAL A 110 7.84 -4.16 -14.19
CA VAL A 110 7.69 -4.77 -12.86
C VAL A 110 6.83 -3.87 -11.96
N ALA A 111 7.16 -2.58 -11.89
CA ALA A 111 6.41 -1.60 -11.11
C ALA A 111 4.94 -1.54 -11.55
N ARG A 112 4.68 -1.56 -12.87
CA ARG A 112 3.32 -1.54 -13.42
C ARG A 112 2.56 -2.83 -13.10
N HIS A 113 3.21 -3.97 -13.17
CA HIS A 113 2.61 -5.25 -12.78
C HIS A 113 2.26 -5.26 -11.30
N ALA A 114 3.22 -4.90 -10.43
CA ALA A 114 3.01 -4.78 -9.00
C ALA A 114 1.92 -3.74 -8.65
N ALA A 115 1.87 -2.62 -9.37
CA ALA A 115 0.81 -1.62 -9.22
C ALA A 115 -0.56 -2.18 -9.58
N ARG A 116 -0.69 -2.95 -10.67
CA ARG A 116 -1.98 -3.56 -11.08
C ARG A 116 -2.47 -4.57 -10.06
N VAL A 117 -1.58 -5.44 -9.58
CA VAL A 117 -1.89 -6.41 -8.52
C VAL A 117 -2.27 -5.69 -7.23
N GLY A 118 -1.51 -4.64 -6.86
CA GLY A 118 -1.81 -3.79 -5.72
C GLY A 118 -3.15 -3.07 -5.86
N LEU A 119 -3.52 -2.60 -7.04
CA LEU A 119 -4.80 -1.93 -7.28
C LEU A 119 -5.97 -2.89 -7.05
N VAL A 120 -5.91 -4.09 -7.62
CA VAL A 120 -6.97 -5.11 -7.45
C VAL A 120 -7.09 -5.53 -5.99
N ASN A 121 -5.97 -5.83 -5.32
CA ASN A 121 -6.00 -6.26 -3.92
C ASN A 121 -6.45 -5.12 -2.99
N GLY A 122 -5.98 -3.90 -3.23
CA GLY A 122 -6.38 -2.72 -2.46
C GLY A 122 -7.87 -2.42 -2.63
N LEU A 123 -8.42 -2.61 -3.83
CA LEU A 123 -9.85 -2.48 -4.09
C LEU A 123 -10.66 -3.55 -3.33
N MET A 124 -10.29 -4.82 -3.47
CA MET A 124 -11.02 -5.93 -2.82
C MET A 124 -10.98 -5.82 -1.29
N ILE A 125 -9.79 -5.58 -0.72
CA ILE A 125 -9.63 -5.45 0.73
C ILE A 125 -10.31 -4.17 1.21
N GLY A 126 -10.19 -3.06 0.47
CA GLY A 126 -10.86 -1.81 0.83
C GLY A 126 -12.38 -1.93 0.80
N ILE A 127 -12.97 -2.61 -0.19
CA ILE A 127 -14.43 -2.86 -0.22
C ILE A 127 -14.85 -3.72 0.97
N GLY A 128 -14.19 -4.86 1.18
CA GLY A 128 -14.54 -5.76 2.27
C GLY A 128 -14.41 -5.09 3.64
N PHE A 129 -13.31 -4.36 3.84
CA PHE A 129 -13.06 -3.62 5.07
C PHE A 129 -14.05 -2.48 5.27
N GLY A 130 -14.28 -1.66 4.24
CA GLY A 130 -15.22 -0.53 4.28
C GLY A 130 -16.64 -0.98 4.63
N GLY A 131 -17.06 -2.16 4.13
CA GLY A 131 -18.36 -2.74 4.44
C GLY A 131 -18.49 -3.20 5.89
N VAL A 132 -17.51 -3.95 6.38
CA VAL A 132 -17.47 -4.38 7.79
C VAL A 132 -17.43 -3.15 8.71
N TRP A 133 -16.58 -2.19 8.38
CA TRP A 133 -16.39 -0.95 9.14
C TRP A 133 -17.68 -0.14 9.24
N MET A 134 -18.35 0.12 8.10
CA MET A 134 -19.60 0.88 8.12
C MET A 134 -20.75 0.14 8.81
N THR A 135 -20.79 -1.19 8.69
CA THR A 135 -21.77 -2.01 9.41
C THR A 135 -21.57 -1.86 10.93
N ILE A 136 -20.33 -1.91 11.41
CA ILE A 136 -20.02 -1.71 12.84
C ILE A 136 -20.36 -0.30 13.31
N ASN A 137 -19.99 0.74 12.55
CA ASN A 137 -20.32 2.13 12.91
C ASN A 137 -21.82 2.36 12.97
N ARG A 138 -22.57 1.81 12.01
CA ARG A 138 -24.04 1.91 12.00
C ARG A 138 -24.68 1.13 13.14
N LEU A 139 -24.12 -0.02 13.52
CA LEU A 139 -24.57 -0.78 14.69
C LEU A 139 -24.30 -0.02 16.00
N TYR A 140 -23.15 0.65 16.12
CA TYR A 140 -22.82 1.48 17.27
C TYR A 140 -23.75 2.69 17.39
N LEU A 141 -23.97 3.41 16.28
CA LEU A 141 -24.97 4.49 16.20
C LEU A 141 -26.37 4.00 16.55
N PHE A 142 -26.75 2.79 16.09
CA PHE A 142 -28.04 2.18 16.41
C PHE A 142 -28.22 1.93 17.92
N VAL A 143 -27.20 1.38 18.59
CA VAL A 143 -27.20 1.18 20.05
C VAL A 143 -27.18 2.51 20.82
N ALA A 144 -26.57 3.55 20.26
CA ALA A 144 -26.57 4.88 20.85
C ALA A 144 -27.92 5.63 20.68
N LEU A 145 -28.65 5.36 19.60
CA LEU A 145 -29.91 6.02 19.22
C LEU A 145 -31.18 5.19 19.54
N THR A 146 -31.07 4.15 20.37
CA THR A 146 -32.14 3.18 20.71
C THR A 146 -33.42 3.77 21.32
N THR A 147 -33.63 5.09 21.33
CA THR A 147 -34.85 5.71 21.86
C THR A 147 -35.88 6.18 20.85
N GLN A 148 -35.63 6.38 19.53
CA GLN A 148 -36.69 7.04 18.73
C GLN A 148 -36.95 6.70 17.25
N ILE A 149 -36.18 5.89 16.51
CA ILE A 149 -36.41 5.86 15.04
C ILE A 149 -36.52 4.43 14.48
N VAL A 150 -37.70 4.13 13.95
CA VAL A 150 -37.98 2.99 13.06
C VAL A 150 -37.07 3.13 11.84
N LEU A 151 -36.10 2.23 11.72
CA LEU A 151 -35.10 2.28 10.67
C LEU A 151 -35.69 1.78 9.35
N ASP A 152 -35.72 2.62 8.34
CA ASP A 152 -35.93 2.18 6.96
C ASP A 152 -34.65 1.46 6.49
N ILE A 153 -34.75 0.17 6.18
CA ILE A 153 -33.57 -0.72 5.99
C ILE A 153 -32.84 -0.41 4.67
N ASN A 154 -33.57 0.01 3.64
CA ASN A 154 -33.04 0.30 2.32
C ASN A 154 -31.95 1.40 2.28
N PRO A 155 -32.16 2.61 2.85
CA PRO A 155 -31.14 3.66 2.80
C PRO A 155 -29.84 3.28 3.51
N VAL A 156 -29.91 2.45 4.56
CA VAL A 156 -28.73 2.00 5.31
C VAL A 156 -27.87 1.03 4.49
N ILE A 157 -28.51 0.08 3.79
CA ILE A 157 -27.78 -0.85 2.92
C ILE A 157 -27.11 -0.10 1.77
N VAL A 158 -27.81 0.85 1.14
CA VAL A 158 -27.25 1.69 0.07
C VAL A 158 -26.04 2.46 0.57
N GLU A 159 -26.14 3.05 1.76
CA GLU A 159 -25.03 3.79 2.35
C GLU A 159 -23.83 2.89 2.62
N ILE A 160 -24.02 1.72 3.24
CA ILE A 160 -22.93 0.75 3.48
C ILE A 160 -22.24 0.40 2.17
N ILE A 161 -22.99 0.07 1.12
CA ILE A 161 -22.43 -0.29 -0.19
C ILE A 161 -21.63 0.88 -0.78
N VAL A 162 -22.21 2.08 -0.79
CA VAL A 162 -21.55 3.28 -1.35
C VAL A 162 -20.23 3.56 -0.63
N TYR A 163 -20.23 3.57 0.71
CA TYR A 163 -19.00 3.79 1.47
C TYR A 163 -17.98 2.67 1.32
N SER A 164 -18.42 1.42 1.20
CA SER A 164 -17.53 0.29 0.93
C SER A 164 -16.79 0.46 -0.40
N VAL A 165 -17.55 0.77 -1.46
CA VAL A 165 -16.99 0.99 -2.80
C VAL A 165 -16.06 2.20 -2.78
N LEU A 166 -16.48 3.29 -2.14
CA LEU A 166 -15.71 4.51 -2.08
C LEU A 166 -14.40 4.31 -1.31
N PHE A 167 -14.43 3.61 -0.17
CA PHE A 167 -13.22 3.24 0.57
C PHE A 167 -12.29 2.36 -0.27
N GLY A 168 -12.84 1.38 -1.00
CA GLY A 168 -12.08 0.55 -1.94
C GLY A 168 -11.39 1.35 -3.04
N VAL A 169 -12.14 2.21 -3.74
CA VAL A 169 -11.63 3.06 -4.83
C VAL A 169 -10.52 3.98 -4.34
N LEU A 170 -10.60 4.44 -3.10
CA LEU A 170 -9.65 5.37 -2.51
C LEU A 170 -8.40 4.68 -1.93
N LEU A 171 -8.56 3.47 -1.37
CA LEU A 171 -7.44 2.68 -0.86
C LEU A 171 -6.61 2.05 -1.99
N ALA A 172 -7.27 1.62 -3.07
CA ALA A 172 -6.65 0.96 -4.21
C ALA A 172 -5.41 1.70 -4.80
N PRO A 173 -5.47 3.00 -5.13
CA PRO A 173 -4.32 3.73 -5.69
C PRO A 173 -3.18 3.87 -4.68
N LEU A 174 -3.48 4.06 -3.38
CA LEU A 174 -2.47 4.16 -2.33
C LEU A 174 -1.72 2.83 -2.19
N TYR A 175 -2.46 1.72 -2.18
CA TYR A 175 -1.84 0.40 -2.09
C TYR A 175 -1.08 0.00 -3.36
N ALA A 176 -1.60 0.37 -4.54
CA ALA A 176 -0.90 0.21 -5.82
C ALA A 176 0.44 0.95 -5.84
N ALA A 177 0.47 2.20 -5.37
CA ALA A 177 1.68 3.00 -5.27
C ALA A 177 2.69 2.38 -4.28
N PHE A 178 2.22 1.97 -3.10
CA PHE A 178 3.06 1.28 -2.11
C PHE A 178 3.68 0.00 -2.67
N ARG A 179 2.89 -0.79 -3.41
CA ARG A 179 3.35 -2.04 -4.06
C ARG A 179 4.33 -1.82 -5.19
N ALA A 180 4.09 -0.82 -6.04
CA ALA A 180 5.03 -0.42 -7.08
C ALA A 180 6.37 -0.01 -6.44
N PHE A 181 6.32 0.83 -5.41
CA PHE A 181 7.51 1.27 -4.70
C PHE A 181 8.28 0.10 -4.06
N SER A 182 7.59 -0.79 -3.32
CA SER A 182 8.23 -1.92 -2.65
C SER A 182 8.89 -2.90 -3.62
N SER A 183 8.32 -3.11 -4.81
CA SER A 183 8.91 -3.94 -5.87
C SER A 183 10.21 -3.36 -6.45
N VAL A 184 10.31 -2.04 -6.58
CA VAL A 184 11.43 -1.36 -7.25
C VAL A 184 12.56 -1.03 -6.28
N ILE A 185 12.22 -0.61 -5.06
CA ILE A 185 13.20 -0.07 -4.11
C ILE A 185 14.25 -1.11 -3.71
N GLY A 186 13.85 -2.37 -3.53
CA GLY A 186 14.79 -3.46 -3.23
C GLY A 186 15.79 -3.71 -4.35
N MET A 187 15.32 -3.75 -5.61
CA MET A 187 16.18 -3.91 -6.79
C MET A 187 17.13 -2.72 -6.96
N TRP A 188 16.64 -1.50 -6.73
CA TRP A 188 17.43 -0.28 -6.84
C TRP A 188 18.54 -0.20 -5.77
N ILE A 189 18.21 -0.49 -4.50
CA ILE A 189 19.20 -0.51 -3.41
C ILE A 189 20.26 -1.59 -3.68
N LEU A 190 19.85 -2.79 -4.10
CA LEU A 190 20.77 -3.88 -4.43
C LEU A 190 21.74 -3.46 -5.54
N HIS A 191 21.23 -2.85 -6.62
CA HIS A 191 22.05 -2.37 -7.73
C HIS A 191 23.06 -1.31 -7.28
N ARG A 192 22.64 -0.34 -6.44
CA ARG A 192 23.53 0.69 -5.89
C ARG A 192 24.66 0.10 -5.03
N LEU A 193 24.34 -0.88 -4.19
CA LEU A 193 25.33 -1.55 -3.33
C LEU A 193 26.30 -2.45 -4.12
N GLN A 194 25.86 -3.02 -5.25
CA GLN A 194 26.73 -3.75 -6.17
C GLN A 194 27.62 -2.81 -6.98
N ALA A 195 27.08 -1.66 -7.43
CA ALA A 195 27.83 -0.66 -8.17
C ALA A 195 28.94 -0.01 -7.33
N SER A 196 28.76 0.14 -6.01
CA SER A 196 29.81 0.64 -5.11
C SER A 196 31.00 -0.32 -4.89
N ARG A 197 31.00 -1.49 -5.55
CA ARG A 197 32.07 -2.50 -5.46
C ARG A 197 32.97 -2.57 -6.68
N GLY A 198 32.51 -2.05 -7.82
CA GLY A 198 33.29 -1.99 -9.06
C GLY A 198 34.05 -0.69 -9.14
#